data_AF-A0A0U5CQS4-F1
#
_entry.id   AF-A0A0U5CQS4-F1
#
_cell.length_a   1.000
_cell.length_b   1.000
_cell.length_c   1.000
_cell.angle_alpha   90.00
_cell.angle_beta   90.00
_cell.angle_gamma   90.00
#
_symmetry.space_group_name_H-M   'P 1'
#
loop_
_entity.id
_entity.type
_entity.pdbx_description
1 polymer ?
#
loop_
_entity_poly.entity_id
_entity_poly.type
_entity_poly.pdbx_seq_one_letter_code
_entity_poly.pdbx_strand_id
1 'polypeptide(L)'
;MVSRSRVLDAYRSGVWWRFILPRFYPYIHEGYLKVSPLQSCSLVPAGSDTHQYSTKDRPFRVWLAQFQIWVYILPLKYLPLVKNQGITELSLRDFIDKATSAQLSSGSFDTFEVQVGSKLLNGNLIDIKPIVQTRTEQILERVIGRPREWRRFNIRALSVQVVKHVSARIAFGEALADNPGFLDAMERYSLNVIPYTLVFRYFNLGPLRYPLLYLIHLRQRQTLAVATRYVTDLIAERQRKEKEHRLDGDERPVDCIQWSMDQDIPDEQKAPEAVAHRLLHISAALIDAPITSMMNVLADIISYARDEVLDDLRAEIVECLAEFDGAWTEASMAKMKKLDSFFQESFRMTSGLIPLTGWRLIKADCFRFDNDLVLPRGSTIVFPTQCIQLDPNIYPNPDKFDYLRFYRMKEHTQSTDARTGKEVPRHEWLSFGHGRQACPGRFYSIRLLKTILGEMMLRYDIRYAGGDRPRPPMIDLEPILAPDTSVELEFRVRQNVT
;
A
#
# COMPACT_ATOMS: atom_id res chain seq x y z
N MET A 1 -5.92 -18.12 8.85
CA MET A 1 -6.92 -17.14 9.29
C MET A 1 -6.76 -16.96 10.81
N VAL A 2 -6.18 -15.87 11.29
CA VAL A 2 -5.95 -15.72 12.75
C VAL A 2 -7.29 -15.38 13.40
N SER A 3 -7.90 -16.33 14.12
CA SER A 3 -9.21 -16.12 14.76
C SER A 3 -9.04 -15.32 16.04
N ARG A 4 -9.64 -14.13 16.13
CA ARG A 4 -9.65 -13.30 17.34
C ARG A 4 -10.94 -13.50 18.13
N SER A 5 -10.83 -13.53 19.46
CA SER A 5 -11.99 -13.72 20.34
C SER A 5 -12.87 -12.47 20.36
N ARG A 6 -14.15 -12.62 20.01
CA ARG A 6 -15.15 -11.54 20.02
C ARG A 6 -15.44 -11.00 21.43
N VAL A 7 -15.31 -11.85 22.45
CA VAL A 7 -15.43 -11.46 23.88
C VAL A 7 -14.37 -10.42 24.24
N LEU A 8 -13.15 -10.66 23.78
CA LEU A 8 -12.02 -9.79 24.05
C LEU A 8 -12.15 -8.44 23.34
N ASP A 9 -12.77 -8.42 22.16
CA ASP A 9 -13.07 -7.21 21.41
C ASP A 9 -14.09 -6.34 22.13
N ALA A 10 -15.16 -6.97 22.62
CA ALA A 10 -16.19 -6.32 23.43
C ALA A 10 -15.62 -5.74 24.73
N TYR A 11 -14.78 -6.51 25.43
CA TYR A 11 -14.09 -6.07 26.64
C TYR A 11 -13.20 -4.85 26.38
N ARG A 12 -12.34 -4.89 25.35
CA ARG A 12 -11.38 -3.80 25.07
C ARG A 12 -12.04 -2.54 24.56
N SER A 13 -13.09 -2.68 23.77
CA SER A 13 -13.81 -1.51 23.29
C SER A 13 -14.79 -0.95 24.31
N GLY A 14 -15.11 -1.69 25.38
CA GLY A 14 -16.21 -1.37 26.28
C GLY A 14 -17.59 -1.46 25.60
N VAL A 15 -17.71 -2.27 24.54
CA VAL A 15 -18.93 -2.37 23.72
C VAL A 15 -19.38 -3.83 23.65
N TRP A 16 -20.31 -4.20 24.54
CA TRP A 16 -20.73 -5.58 24.79
C TRP A 16 -21.29 -6.32 23.55
N TRP A 17 -21.93 -5.60 22.63
CA TRP A 17 -22.49 -6.20 21.41
C TRP A 17 -21.43 -6.69 20.41
N ARG A 18 -20.15 -6.29 20.57
CA ARG A 18 -19.05 -6.80 19.71
C ARG A 18 -18.80 -8.30 19.87
N PHE A 19 -19.39 -8.91 20.89
CA PHE A 19 -19.49 -10.37 20.99
C PHE A 19 -20.24 -11.01 19.82
N ILE A 20 -21.22 -10.29 19.25
CA ILE A 20 -22.21 -10.82 18.30
C ILE A 20 -21.82 -10.50 16.84
N LEU A 21 -21.02 -9.45 16.61
CA LEU A 21 -20.72 -8.92 15.28
C LEU A 21 -19.38 -9.41 14.67
N PRO A 22 -19.22 -9.35 13.33
CA PRO A 22 -18.03 -9.84 12.65
C PRO A 22 -16.85 -8.83 12.71
N ARG A 23 -15.73 -9.21 12.08
CA ARG A 23 -14.34 -8.65 12.18
C ARG A 23 -14.21 -7.12 11.97
N PHE A 24 -12.98 -6.60 12.07
CA PHE A 24 -12.65 -5.16 12.02
C PHE A 24 -13.31 -4.41 10.84
N TYR A 25 -13.17 -4.93 9.61
CA TYR A 25 -13.80 -4.31 8.44
C TYR A 25 -15.34 -4.24 8.52
N PRO A 26 -16.07 -5.34 8.82
CA PRO A 26 -17.50 -5.29 9.07
C PRO A 26 -17.97 -4.20 10.07
N TYR A 27 -17.20 -3.89 11.11
CA TYR A 27 -17.55 -2.79 12.03
C TYR A 27 -17.50 -1.41 11.37
N ILE A 28 -16.47 -1.15 10.54
CA ILE A 28 -16.39 0.11 9.80
C ILE A 28 -17.56 0.20 8.82
N HIS A 29 -17.84 -0.90 8.10
CA HIS A 29 -18.93 -0.99 7.14
C HIS A 29 -20.30 -0.76 7.79
N GLU A 30 -20.58 -1.36 8.95
CA GLU A 30 -21.83 -1.15 9.70
C GLU A 30 -21.95 0.28 10.23
N GLY A 31 -20.86 0.82 10.82
CA GLY A 31 -20.81 2.21 11.26
C GLY A 31 -21.01 3.21 10.12
N TYR A 32 -20.54 2.85 8.93
CA TYR A 32 -20.74 3.61 7.70
C TYR A 32 -22.19 3.60 7.25
N LEU A 33 -22.77 2.42 7.06
CA LEU A 33 -24.08 2.27 6.42
C LEU A 33 -25.29 2.53 7.34
N LYS A 34 -25.17 2.42 8.66
CA LYS A 34 -26.33 2.53 9.56
C LYS A 34 -27.07 3.86 9.34
N VAL A 35 -28.23 3.77 8.69
CA VAL A 35 -29.33 4.74 8.68
C VAL A 35 -30.45 4.10 9.50
N SER A 36 -30.74 4.57 10.71
CA SER A 36 -31.97 4.11 11.38
C SER A 36 -33.13 5.05 11.06
N PRO A 37 -34.25 4.50 10.57
CA PRO A 37 -35.59 4.78 11.02
C PRO A 37 -36.14 3.58 11.83
N LEU A 38 -36.35 3.81 13.13
CA LEU A 38 -37.16 3.05 14.11
C LEU A 38 -36.91 1.52 14.28
N GLN A 39 -36.51 1.14 15.50
CA GLN A 39 -37.19 0.04 16.21
C GLN A 39 -37.26 0.36 17.70
N SER A 40 -38.51 0.42 18.17
CA SER A 40 -38.95 0.47 19.55
C SER A 40 -38.49 -0.75 20.34
N CYS A 41 -37.74 -0.54 21.42
CA CYS A 41 -38.03 -1.11 22.73
C CYS A 41 -37.13 -0.48 23.79
N SER A 42 -37.80 0.08 24.77
CA SER A 42 -37.34 0.68 26.02
C SER A 42 -36.22 -0.08 26.74
N LEU A 43 -35.14 0.64 27.06
CA LEU A 43 -34.64 0.94 28.42
C LEU A 43 -33.21 1.48 28.28
N VAL A 44 -33.06 2.79 28.24
CA VAL A 44 -31.77 3.46 28.44
C VAL A 44 -31.96 4.51 29.53
N PRO A 45 -31.20 4.41 30.62
CA PRO A 45 -30.51 5.61 31.08
C PRO A 45 -29.01 5.36 31.33
N ALA A 46 -28.26 6.44 31.06
CA ALA A 46 -26.85 6.73 31.36
C ALA A 46 -25.77 6.32 30.33
N GLY A 47 -25.22 7.35 29.66
CA GLY A 47 -23.77 7.48 29.50
C GLY A 47 -23.14 7.11 28.14
N SER A 48 -23.19 8.05 27.20
CA SER A 48 -22.40 8.15 25.96
C SER A 48 -22.70 7.13 24.85
N ASP A 49 -23.66 7.53 24.00
CA ASP A 49 -23.96 6.93 22.70
C ASP A 49 -22.73 6.95 21.78
N THR A 50 -21.94 5.87 21.81
CA THR A 50 -21.13 5.50 20.65
C THR A 50 -22.02 4.78 19.66
N HIS A 51 -21.75 4.94 18.36
CA HIS A 51 -22.47 4.39 17.20
C HIS A 51 -23.48 5.37 16.62
N GLN A 52 -23.15 5.91 15.44
CA GLN A 52 -23.96 5.84 14.22
C GLN A 52 -23.43 6.81 13.11
N TYR A 53 -23.55 6.42 11.83
CA TYR A 53 -23.82 7.28 10.64
C TYR A 53 -22.73 7.91 9.74
N SER A 54 -21.70 7.21 9.25
CA SER A 54 -20.84 7.89 8.23
C SER A 54 -21.55 8.19 6.89
N THR A 55 -22.74 7.63 6.59
CA THR A 55 -23.60 8.08 5.46
C THR A 55 -24.55 9.22 5.80
N LYS A 56 -24.72 9.59 7.09
CA LYS A 56 -25.47 10.81 7.50
C LYS A 56 -24.54 11.91 8.03
N ASP A 57 -23.30 11.96 7.55
CA ASP A 57 -22.34 12.99 7.92
C ASP A 57 -22.01 13.10 9.42
N ARG A 58 -22.10 11.99 10.18
CA ARG A 58 -21.67 11.96 11.59
C ARG A 58 -20.43 11.07 11.80
N PRO A 59 -19.46 11.52 12.61
CA PRO A 59 -18.28 10.74 12.94
C PRO A 59 -18.59 9.64 13.95
N PHE A 60 -17.77 8.59 13.96
CA PHE A 60 -17.81 7.54 14.98
C PHE A 60 -16.40 7.11 15.35
N ARG A 61 -16.24 6.40 16.48
CA ARG A 61 -14.93 5.89 16.92
C ARG A 61 -14.85 4.37 16.90
N VAL A 62 -13.70 3.84 16.54
CA VAL A 62 -13.40 2.41 16.51
C VAL A 62 -12.09 2.16 17.25
N TRP A 63 -12.07 1.12 18.10
CA TRP A 63 -10.85 0.61 18.72
C TRP A 63 -10.05 -0.22 17.72
N LEU A 64 -8.81 0.20 17.44
CA LEU A 64 -7.81 -0.56 16.69
C LEU A 64 -6.95 -1.37 17.64
N ALA A 65 -7.08 -2.69 17.63
CA ALA A 65 -6.41 -3.52 18.61
C ALA A 65 -4.95 -3.82 18.31
N GLN A 66 -4.56 -3.83 17.03
CA GLN A 66 -3.16 -3.98 16.65
C GLN A 66 -2.32 -2.83 17.26
N PHE A 67 -2.85 -1.61 17.19
CA PHE A 67 -2.21 -0.41 17.73
C PHE A 67 -2.61 -0.09 19.18
N GLN A 68 -3.69 -0.69 19.69
CA GLN A 68 -4.28 -0.40 21.00
C GLN A 68 -4.65 1.07 21.17
N ILE A 69 -5.33 1.63 20.16
CA ILE A 69 -5.76 3.02 20.15
C ILE A 69 -7.22 3.15 19.70
N TRP A 70 -7.88 4.20 20.17
CA TRP A 70 -9.13 4.66 19.58
C TRP A 70 -8.85 5.53 18.35
N VAL A 71 -9.60 5.31 17.29
CA VAL A 71 -9.54 6.08 16.05
C VAL A 71 -10.93 6.60 15.71
N TYR A 72 -11.01 7.88 15.38
CA TYR A 72 -12.21 8.55 14.88
C TYR A 72 -12.29 8.38 13.36
N ILE A 73 -13.35 7.73 12.91
CA ILE A 73 -13.74 7.63 11.50
C ILE A 73 -14.57 8.87 11.17
N LEU A 74 -14.07 9.71 10.27
CA LEU A 74 -14.71 10.95 9.87
C LEU A 74 -15.45 10.80 8.53
N PRO A 75 -16.60 11.49 8.37
CA PRO A 75 -17.27 11.64 7.07
C PRO A 75 -16.41 12.34 6.02
N LEU A 76 -16.67 12.04 4.75
CA LEU A 76 -15.89 12.56 3.61
C LEU A 76 -15.89 14.09 3.52
N LYS A 77 -16.95 14.78 4.00
CA LYS A 77 -17.03 16.26 4.02
C LYS A 77 -15.86 16.93 4.76
N TYR A 78 -15.22 16.26 5.71
CA TYR A 78 -14.09 16.81 6.46
C TYR A 78 -12.73 16.55 5.79
N LEU A 79 -12.68 15.72 4.74
CA LEU A 79 -11.42 15.39 4.06
C LEU A 79 -10.70 16.63 3.48
N PRO A 80 -11.38 17.62 2.85
CA PRO A 80 -10.73 18.83 2.38
C PRO A 80 -10.05 19.63 3.50
N LEU A 81 -10.66 19.67 4.70
CA LEU A 81 -10.12 20.39 5.84
C LEU A 81 -8.81 19.76 6.33
N VAL A 82 -8.67 18.44 6.26
CA VAL A 82 -7.48 17.69 6.72
C VAL A 82 -6.36 17.68 5.66
N LYS A 83 -6.71 17.85 4.38
CA LYS A 83 -5.83 17.66 3.22
C LYS A 83 -4.54 18.47 3.28
N ASN A 84 -4.64 19.72 3.71
CA ASN A 84 -3.58 20.73 3.61
C ASN A 84 -3.05 21.22 4.97
N GLN A 85 -3.50 20.62 6.07
CA GLN A 85 -3.06 21.05 7.40
C GLN A 85 -1.57 20.77 7.64
N GLY A 86 -0.95 21.65 8.43
CA GLY A 86 0.44 21.54 8.84
C GLY A 86 0.68 20.38 9.80
N ILE A 87 1.93 19.90 9.82
CA ILE A 87 2.38 18.80 10.69
C ILE A 87 2.24 19.18 12.19
N THR A 88 2.26 20.48 12.50
CA THR A 88 2.10 21.02 13.86
C THR A 88 0.69 20.85 14.42
N GLU A 89 -0.34 20.76 13.56
CA GLU A 89 -1.72 20.57 13.98
C GLU A 89 -2.16 19.12 13.80
N LEU A 90 -1.89 18.55 12.61
CA LEU A 90 -2.28 17.20 12.22
C LEU A 90 -1.07 16.46 11.65
N SER A 91 -0.52 15.50 12.41
CA SER A 91 0.70 14.78 12.02
C SER A 91 0.41 13.33 11.59
N LEU A 92 0.77 12.98 10.34
CA LEU A 92 0.83 11.58 9.90
C LEU A 92 2.06 10.88 10.48
N ARG A 93 3.21 11.56 10.49
CA ARG A 93 4.49 11.06 10.99
C ARG A 93 4.38 10.57 12.44
N ASP A 94 3.85 11.41 13.31
CA ASP A 94 3.74 11.09 14.73
C ASP A 94 2.69 9.98 14.96
N PHE A 95 1.70 9.86 14.06
CA PHE A 95 0.81 8.70 14.07
C PHE A 95 1.56 7.41 13.70
N ILE A 96 2.38 7.43 12.64
CA ILE A 96 3.19 6.27 12.22
C ILE A 96 4.10 5.85 13.37
N ASP A 97 4.85 6.77 13.97
CA ASP A 97 5.74 6.51 15.11
C ASP A 97 4.98 5.88 16.29
N LYS A 98 3.81 6.43 16.64
CA LYS A 98 2.95 5.90 17.71
C LYS A 98 2.43 4.50 17.36
N ALA A 99 2.03 4.26 16.12
CA ALA A 99 1.41 3.02 15.67
C ALA A 99 2.41 1.87 15.52
N THR A 100 3.58 2.14 14.97
CA THR A 100 4.63 1.15 14.68
C THR A 100 5.61 0.98 15.82
N SER A 101 5.75 1.97 16.71
CA SER A 101 6.82 2.04 17.70
C SER A 101 8.23 1.96 17.09
N ALA A 102 8.38 2.43 15.83
CA ALA A 102 9.64 2.37 15.07
C ALA A 102 10.83 3.03 15.80
N GLN A 103 10.56 4.02 16.67
CA GLN A 103 11.55 4.63 17.56
C GLN A 103 12.32 3.63 18.45
N LEU A 104 11.76 2.44 18.70
CA LEU A 104 12.41 1.38 19.47
C LEU A 104 13.40 0.54 18.65
N SER A 105 13.45 0.74 17.32
CA SER A 105 14.37 0.05 16.41
C SER A 105 15.09 0.98 15.45
N SER A 106 14.41 1.48 14.41
CA SER A 106 15.01 2.19 13.27
C SER A 106 15.05 3.70 13.45
N GLY A 107 14.46 4.21 14.54
CA GLY A 107 14.28 5.64 14.79
C GLY A 107 12.87 6.10 14.43
N SER A 108 12.60 7.37 14.75
CA SER A 108 11.35 8.03 14.33
C SER A 108 11.31 8.20 12.82
N PHE A 109 10.15 8.00 12.22
CA PHE A 109 9.87 8.37 10.84
C PHE A 109 10.10 9.87 10.70
N ASP A 110 10.74 10.31 9.63
CA ASP A 110 11.05 11.70 9.35
C ASP A 110 10.63 12.12 7.93
N THR A 111 11.07 13.32 7.51
CA THR A 111 10.66 13.88 6.21
C THR A 111 11.52 13.33 5.07
N PHE A 112 12.76 12.92 5.35
CA PHE A 112 13.68 12.34 4.38
C PHE A 112 13.22 10.96 3.91
N GLU A 113 12.54 10.13 4.71
CA GLU A 113 11.90 8.92 4.18
C GLU A 113 10.82 9.26 3.15
N VAL A 114 10.01 10.30 3.39
CA VAL A 114 9.01 10.77 2.41
C VAL A 114 9.68 11.31 1.15
N GLN A 115 10.88 11.90 1.26
CA GLN A 115 11.66 12.37 0.11
C GLN A 115 12.19 11.23 -0.76
N VAL A 116 12.40 10.02 -0.23
CA VAL A 116 12.74 8.85 -1.05
C VAL A 116 11.65 8.62 -2.11
N GLY A 117 10.39 8.57 -1.71
CA GLY A 117 9.29 8.44 -2.66
C GLY A 117 9.09 9.69 -3.53
N SER A 118 9.01 10.86 -2.88
CA SER A 118 8.55 12.09 -3.54
C SER A 118 9.60 12.78 -4.40
N LYS A 119 10.89 12.67 -4.07
CA LYS A 119 12.00 13.27 -4.81
C LYS A 119 12.86 12.22 -5.51
N LEU A 120 13.32 11.19 -4.80
CA LEU A 120 14.29 10.26 -5.37
C LEU A 120 13.66 9.34 -6.43
N LEU A 121 12.55 8.69 -6.11
CA LEU A 121 11.85 7.84 -7.07
C LEU A 121 11.13 8.68 -8.13
N ASN A 122 10.29 9.63 -7.73
CA ASN A 122 9.51 10.40 -8.69
C ASN A 122 10.35 11.32 -9.57
N GLY A 123 11.50 11.82 -9.08
CA GLY A 123 12.41 12.67 -9.85
C GLY A 123 13.18 11.89 -10.91
N ASN A 124 13.44 10.60 -10.69
CA ASN A 124 14.24 9.75 -11.58
C ASN A 124 13.40 8.69 -12.31
N LEU A 125 12.10 8.91 -12.51
CA LEU A 125 11.22 7.92 -13.17
C LEU A 125 11.65 7.59 -14.60
N ILE A 126 12.35 8.51 -15.29
CA ILE A 126 12.87 8.26 -16.64
C ILE A 126 13.96 7.20 -16.59
N ASP A 127 14.94 7.35 -15.69
CA ASP A 127 16.09 6.46 -15.57
C ASP A 127 15.73 5.09 -14.95
N ILE A 128 14.71 5.06 -14.09
CA ILE A 128 14.22 3.83 -13.43
C ILE A 128 13.60 2.84 -14.44
N LYS A 129 12.88 3.33 -15.45
CA LYS A 129 12.08 2.47 -16.35
C LYS A 129 12.86 1.39 -17.09
N PRO A 130 13.96 1.69 -17.81
CA PRO A 130 14.68 0.66 -18.54
C PRO A 130 15.21 -0.42 -17.59
N ILE A 131 15.58 -0.03 -16.37
CA ILE A 131 16.00 -0.94 -15.31
C ILE A 131 14.82 -1.82 -14.86
N VAL A 132 13.64 -1.24 -14.62
CA VAL A 132 12.43 -1.98 -14.22
C VAL A 132 12.02 -2.99 -15.29
N GLN A 133 11.99 -2.59 -16.56
CA GLN A 133 11.67 -3.48 -17.68
C GLN A 133 12.70 -4.62 -17.76
N THR A 134 13.97 -4.30 -18.00
CA THR A 134 15.04 -5.30 -18.17
C THR A 134 15.10 -6.27 -16.99
N ARG A 135 15.00 -5.74 -15.77
CA ARG A 135 15.04 -6.56 -14.55
C ARG A 135 13.81 -7.46 -14.41
N THR A 136 12.63 -6.95 -14.77
CA THR A 136 11.40 -7.75 -14.78
C THR A 136 11.57 -8.94 -15.72
N GLU A 137 12.04 -8.71 -16.95
CA GLU A 137 12.24 -9.78 -17.94
C GLU A 137 13.21 -10.85 -17.45
N GLN A 138 14.36 -10.44 -16.90
CA GLN A 138 15.37 -11.34 -16.32
C GLN A 138 14.79 -12.19 -15.19
N ILE A 139 14.04 -11.59 -14.26
CA ILE A 139 13.49 -12.31 -13.12
C ILE A 139 12.33 -13.22 -13.52
N LEU A 140 11.49 -12.83 -14.49
CA LEU A 140 10.45 -13.71 -15.03
C LEU A 140 11.05 -14.95 -15.71
N GLU A 141 12.08 -14.78 -16.54
CA GLU A 141 12.81 -15.90 -17.16
C GLU A 141 13.48 -16.79 -16.09
N ARG A 142 14.09 -16.20 -15.06
CA ARG A 142 14.72 -16.96 -13.96
C ARG A 142 13.71 -17.74 -13.11
N VAL A 143 12.55 -17.16 -12.81
CA VAL A 143 11.56 -17.73 -11.85
C VAL A 143 10.58 -18.65 -12.56
N ILE A 144 9.98 -18.21 -13.67
CA ILE A 144 8.96 -18.95 -14.41
C ILE A 144 9.62 -19.79 -15.51
N GLY A 145 10.57 -19.18 -16.25
CA GLY A 145 11.22 -19.77 -17.42
C GLY A 145 10.30 -19.82 -18.62
N ARG A 146 10.46 -20.87 -19.44
CA ARG A 146 9.68 -21.09 -20.67
C ARG A 146 8.91 -22.42 -20.65
N PRO A 147 7.96 -22.62 -19.72
CA PRO A 147 7.22 -23.86 -19.64
C PRO A 147 6.29 -24.03 -20.84
N ARG A 148 6.45 -25.12 -21.60
CA ARG A 148 5.57 -25.49 -22.73
C ARG A 148 4.25 -26.09 -22.26
N GLU A 149 4.23 -26.67 -21.07
CA GLU A 149 3.05 -27.16 -20.38
C GLU A 149 2.71 -26.25 -19.20
N TRP A 150 1.50 -26.38 -18.66
CA TRP A 150 1.07 -25.60 -17.50
C TRP A 150 1.91 -25.94 -16.26
N ARG A 151 2.60 -24.94 -15.71
CA ARG A 151 3.40 -25.09 -14.49
C ARG A 151 2.82 -24.27 -13.36
N ARG A 152 2.70 -24.88 -12.17
CA ARG A 152 2.11 -24.26 -10.98
C ARG A 152 3.10 -23.39 -10.22
N PHE A 153 2.62 -22.25 -9.74
CA PHE A 153 3.34 -21.30 -8.91
C PHE A 153 2.42 -20.73 -7.83
N ASN A 154 2.91 -20.62 -6.60
CA ASN A 154 2.21 -19.92 -5.54
C ASN A 154 2.29 -18.40 -5.76
N ILE A 155 1.14 -17.69 -5.66
CA ILE A 155 1.04 -16.25 -5.96
C ILE A 155 1.94 -15.40 -5.06
N ARG A 156 2.06 -15.78 -3.78
CA ARG A 156 2.87 -15.05 -2.80
C ARG A 156 4.34 -15.22 -3.13
N ALA A 157 4.78 -16.46 -3.31
CA ALA A 157 6.17 -16.77 -3.65
C ALA A 157 6.58 -16.06 -4.94
N LEU A 158 5.73 -16.11 -5.98
CA LEU A 158 5.98 -15.45 -7.25
C LEU A 158 6.07 -13.92 -7.09
N SER A 159 5.09 -13.31 -6.42
CA SER A 159 5.06 -11.86 -6.21
C SER A 159 6.26 -11.38 -5.39
N VAL A 160 6.64 -12.12 -4.34
CA VAL A 160 7.84 -11.84 -3.54
C VAL A 160 9.08 -11.91 -4.42
N GLN A 161 9.28 -12.97 -5.21
CA GLN A 161 10.48 -13.09 -6.04
C GLN A 161 10.58 -11.97 -7.07
N VAL A 162 9.51 -11.71 -7.83
CA VAL A 162 9.55 -10.72 -8.92
C VAL A 162 9.68 -9.30 -8.37
N VAL A 163 8.77 -8.89 -7.49
CA VAL A 163 8.72 -7.50 -7.01
C VAL A 163 9.89 -7.19 -6.10
N LYS A 164 10.32 -8.11 -5.21
CA LYS A 164 11.47 -7.87 -4.32
C LYS A 164 12.74 -7.58 -5.11
N HIS A 165 13.07 -8.38 -6.11
CA HIS A 165 14.31 -8.20 -6.87
C HIS A 165 14.28 -6.93 -7.73
N VAL A 166 13.14 -6.58 -8.33
CA VAL A 166 13.00 -5.35 -9.12
C VAL A 166 13.06 -4.12 -8.21
N SER A 167 12.33 -4.10 -7.09
CA SER A 167 12.33 -2.96 -6.16
C SER A 167 13.66 -2.81 -5.41
N ALA A 168 14.30 -3.91 -5.01
CA ALA A 168 15.62 -3.88 -4.38
C ALA A 168 16.68 -3.32 -5.33
N ARG A 169 16.60 -3.59 -6.64
CA ARG A 169 17.50 -3.02 -7.64
C ARG A 169 17.42 -1.49 -7.72
N ILE A 170 16.23 -0.92 -7.55
CA ILE A 170 16.03 0.53 -7.55
C ILE A 170 16.37 1.16 -6.20
N ALA A 171 16.08 0.47 -5.09
CA ALA A 171 16.30 1.00 -3.75
C ALA A 171 17.76 0.88 -3.29
N PHE A 172 18.42 -0.24 -3.56
CA PHE A 172 19.72 -0.60 -2.99
C PHE A 172 20.82 -0.89 -4.03
N GLY A 173 20.49 -0.78 -5.33
CA GLY A 173 21.45 -0.98 -6.43
C GLY A 173 21.71 -2.45 -6.77
N GLU A 174 22.42 -2.68 -7.88
CA GLU A 174 22.67 -4.03 -8.44
C GLU A 174 23.39 -4.95 -7.44
N ALA A 175 24.42 -4.44 -6.76
CA ALA A 175 25.26 -5.24 -5.85
C ALA A 175 24.48 -5.88 -4.69
N LEU A 176 23.40 -5.23 -4.24
CA LEU A 176 22.58 -5.72 -3.14
C LEU A 176 21.28 -6.39 -3.60
N ALA A 177 20.80 -6.10 -4.83
CA ALA A 177 19.54 -6.62 -5.36
C ALA A 177 19.47 -8.15 -5.48
N ASP A 178 20.61 -8.83 -5.58
CA ASP A 178 20.72 -10.29 -5.59
C ASP A 178 21.54 -10.86 -4.43
N ASN A 179 22.00 -10.02 -3.50
CA ASN A 179 22.80 -10.49 -2.37
C ASN A 179 21.89 -11.23 -1.36
N PRO A 180 22.01 -12.57 -1.21
CA PRO A 180 21.08 -13.34 -0.39
C PRO A 180 21.18 -12.98 1.10
N GLY A 181 22.37 -12.61 1.58
CA GLY A 181 22.59 -12.20 2.97
C GLY A 181 21.91 -10.87 3.29
N PHE A 182 22.04 -9.89 2.39
CA PHE A 182 21.34 -8.62 2.52
C PHE A 182 19.82 -8.78 2.44
N LEU A 183 19.32 -9.50 1.41
CA LEU A 183 17.88 -9.67 1.21
C LEU A 183 17.23 -10.43 2.38
N ASP A 184 17.88 -11.45 2.94
CA ASP A 184 17.40 -12.15 4.14
C ASP A 184 17.41 -11.24 5.37
N ALA A 185 18.48 -10.45 5.58
CA ALA A 185 18.55 -9.51 6.69
C ALA A 185 17.45 -8.43 6.62
N MET A 186 17.26 -7.83 5.43
CA MET A 186 16.22 -6.84 5.16
C MET A 186 14.81 -7.44 5.35
N GLU A 187 14.55 -8.62 4.77
CA GLU A 187 13.25 -9.28 4.87
C GLU A 187 12.94 -9.66 6.34
N ARG A 188 13.91 -10.17 7.09
CA ARG A 188 13.72 -10.44 8.53
C ARG A 188 13.48 -9.17 9.32
N TYR A 189 14.20 -8.09 9.02
CA TYR A 189 13.95 -6.80 9.64
C TYR A 189 12.49 -6.35 9.44
N SER A 190 11.98 -6.42 8.21
CA SER A 190 10.60 -6.06 7.89
C SER A 190 9.58 -7.01 8.54
N LEU A 191 9.80 -8.32 8.49
CA LEU A 191 8.82 -9.31 8.97
C LEU A 191 8.80 -9.50 10.49
N ASN A 192 9.90 -9.21 11.19
CA ASN A 192 9.98 -9.37 12.64
C ASN A 192 8.91 -8.53 13.37
N VAL A 193 8.37 -7.45 12.76
CA VAL A 193 7.29 -6.62 13.31
C VAL A 193 5.92 -7.31 13.41
N ILE A 194 5.67 -8.26 12.49
CA ILE A 194 4.33 -8.79 12.25
C ILE A 194 3.84 -9.72 13.37
N PRO A 195 4.61 -10.72 13.84
CA PRO A 195 4.10 -11.67 14.82
C PRO A 195 3.63 -11.01 16.13
N TYR A 196 4.38 -10.03 16.64
CA TYR A 196 4.01 -9.38 17.90
C TYR A 196 2.87 -8.37 17.76
N THR A 197 2.80 -7.64 16.64
CA THR A 197 1.64 -6.77 16.36
C THR A 197 0.36 -7.59 16.30
N LEU A 198 0.42 -8.83 15.77
CA LEU A 198 -0.69 -9.78 15.81
C LEU A 198 -1.00 -10.27 17.24
N VAL A 199 0.00 -10.63 18.04
CA VAL A 199 -0.20 -11.05 19.45
C VAL A 199 -0.85 -9.94 20.29
N PHE A 200 -0.51 -8.68 20.08
CA PHE A 200 -1.08 -7.55 20.83
C PHE A 200 -2.55 -7.28 20.52
N ARG A 201 -3.06 -7.81 19.40
CA ARG A 201 -4.52 -7.87 19.16
C ARG A 201 -5.23 -8.69 20.24
N TYR A 202 -4.54 -9.65 20.87
CA TYR A 202 -5.08 -10.57 21.87
C TYR A 202 -4.77 -10.20 23.32
N PHE A 203 -3.80 -9.32 23.60
CA PHE A 203 -3.46 -8.90 24.98
C PHE A 203 -3.31 -7.37 25.07
N ASN A 204 -4.10 -6.71 25.93
CA ASN A 204 -3.97 -5.27 26.18
C ASN A 204 -2.94 -5.15 27.29
N LEU A 205 -1.76 -4.68 26.93
CA LEU A 205 -0.61 -4.67 27.83
C LEU A 205 -0.59 -3.40 28.69
N GLY A 206 -1.41 -2.40 28.36
CA GLY A 206 -1.45 -1.13 29.09
C GLY A 206 -0.04 -0.57 29.31
N PRO A 207 0.35 -0.26 30.56
CA PRO A 207 1.69 0.24 30.89
C PRO A 207 2.85 -0.70 30.52
N LEU A 208 2.62 -2.02 30.45
CA LEU A 208 3.67 -3.01 30.13
C LEU A 208 3.98 -3.10 28.63
N ARG A 209 3.22 -2.39 27.79
CA ARG A 209 3.38 -2.42 26.32
C ARG A 209 4.79 -2.01 25.88
N TYR A 210 5.29 -0.88 26.37
CA TYR A 210 6.57 -0.33 25.93
C TYR A 210 7.77 -1.19 26.37
N PRO A 211 7.87 -1.64 27.64
CA PRO A 211 8.94 -2.57 28.05
C PRO A 211 8.94 -3.86 27.23
N LEU A 212 7.77 -4.44 26.97
CA LEU A 212 7.68 -5.68 26.18
C LEU A 212 8.06 -5.45 24.72
N LEU A 213 7.59 -4.35 24.11
CA LEU A 213 8.00 -3.96 22.76
C LEU A 213 9.51 -3.80 22.67
N TYR A 214 10.13 -3.11 23.63
CA TYR A 214 11.58 -2.90 23.64
C TYR A 214 12.36 -4.23 23.57
N LEU A 215 11.94 -5.23 24.35
CA LEU A 215 12.53 -6.57 24.34
C LEU A 215 12.31 -7.27 23.00
N ILE A 216 11.09 -7.19 22.46
CA ILE A 216 10.75 -7.84 21.18
C ILE A 216 11.52 -7.20 20.01
N HIS A 217 11.73 -5.88 20.04
CA HIS A 217 12.52 -5.15 19.07
C HIS A 217 14.03 -5.48 19.14
N LEU A 218 14.52 -6.27 20.11
CA LEU A 218 15.93 -6.72 20.12
C LEU A 218 16.28 -7.49 18.84
N ARG A 219 15.44 -8.44 18.44
CA ARG A 219 15.65 -9.23 17.21
C ARG A 219 15.60 -8.35 15.97
N GLN A 220 14.67 -7.39 15.94
CA GLN A 220 14.55 -6.44 14.84
C GLN A 220 15.78 -5.52 14.73
N ARG A 221 16.30 -5.03 15.87
CA ARG A 221 17.55 -4.24 15.94
C ARG A 221 18.76 -5.02 15.46
N GLN A 222 18.86 -6.31 15.81
CA GLN A 222 19.92 -7.19 15.30
C GLN A 222 19.87 -7.33 13.79
N THR A 223 18.70 -7.63 13.22
CA THR A 223 18.55 -7.76 11.76
C THR A 223 18.74 -6.43 11.03
N LEU A 224 18.31 -5.32 11.66
CA LEU A 224 18.57 -3.97 11.15
C LEU A 224 20.07 -3.71 11.08
N ALA A 225 20.83 -3.98 12.15
CA ALA A 225 22.28 -3.76 12.18
C ALA A 225 23.02 -4.55 11.08
N VAL A 226 22.60 -5.79 10.83
CA VAL A 226 23.16 -6.61 9.73
C VAL A 226 22.84 -5.98 8.37
N ALA A 227 21.59 -5.60 8.11
CA ALA A 227 21.19 -4.98 6.86
C ALA A 227 21.87 -3.60 6.66
N THR A 228 21.98 -2.80 7.72
CA THR A 228 22.67 -1.51 7.73
C THR A 228 24.11 -1.68 7.27
N ARG A 229 24.83 -2.69 7.78
CA ARG A 229 26.23 -2.94 7.42
C ARG A 229 26.43 -3.13 5.91
N TYR A 230 25.57 -3.90 5.25
CA TYR A 230 25.65 -4.08 3.79
C TYR A 230 25.51 -2.76 3.03
N VAL A 231 24.58 -1.90 3.47
CA VAL A 231 24.34 -0.60 2.82
C VAL A 231 25.50 0.36 3.11
N THR A 232 26.00 0.42 4.35
CA THR A 232 27.12 1.28 4.72
C THR A 232 28.42 0.86 4.02
N ASP A 233 28.67 -0.44 3.89
CA ASP A 233 29.84 -0.98 3.20
C ASP A 233 29.81 -0.59 1.72
N LEU A 234 28.64 -0.65 1.07
CA LEU A 234 28.46 -0.21 -0.31
C LEU A 234 28.62 1.31 -0.47
N ILE A 235 28.10 2.11 0.47
CA ILE A 235 28.28 3.57 0.46
C ILE A 235 29.76 3.92 0.59
N ALA A 236 30.49 3.27 1.50
CA ALA A 236 31.92 3.49 1.68
C ALA A 236 32.71 3.12 0.40
N GLU A 237 32.35 2.03 -0.27
CA GLU A 237 32.93 1.65 -1.56
C GLU A 237 32.70 2.72 -2.63
N ARG A 238 31.47 3.25 -2.74
CA ARG A 238 31.13 4.30 -3.71
C ARG A 238 31.88 5.60 -3.44
N GLN A 239 31.90 6.06 -2.19
CA GLN A 239 32.64 7.25 -1.78
C GLN A 239 34.14 7.13 -2.09
N ARG A 240 34.72 5.93 -1.93
CA ARG A 240 36.12 5.67 -2.32
C ARG A 240 36.31 5.79 -3.82
N LYS A 241 35.43 5.20 -4.64
CA LYS A 241 35.51 5.27 -6.10
C LYS A 241 35.27 6.68 -6.64
N GLU A 242 34.36 7.45 -6.04
CA GLU A 242 34.13 8.87 -6.40
C GLU A 242 35.38 9.72 -6.14
N LYS A 243 36.06 9.53 -4.99
CA LYS A 243 37.34 10.21 -4.68
C LYS A 243 38.46 9.83 -5.66
N GLU A 244 38.39 8.64 -6.23
CA GLU A 244 39.34 8.14 -7.22
C GLU A 244 38.96 8.54 -8.66
N HIS A 245 37.89 9.32 -8.87
CA HIS A 245 37.33 9.64 -10.20
C HIS A 245 37.02 8.39 -11.05
N ARG A 246 36.55 7.32 -10.38
CA ARG A 246 36.16 6.02 -10.98
C ARG A 246 34.65 5.82 -11.02
N LEU A 247 33.88 6.88 -10.83
CA LEU A 247 32.42 6.89 -10.86
C LEU A 247 31.95 8.19 -11.54
N ASP A 248 32.25 8.31 -12.84
CA ASP A 248 31.85 9.46 -13.65
C ASP A 248 30.96 9.03 -14.83
N GLY A 249 30.08 9.93 -15.26
CA GLY A 249 29.18 9.71 -16.40
C GLY A 249 28.30 8.46 -16.23
N ASP A 250 28.37 7.56 -17.21
CA ASP A 250 27.52 6.37 -17.33
C ASP A 250 27.80 5.28 -16.27
N GLU A 251 28.94 5.34 -15.57
CA GLU A 251 29.27 4.41 -14.49
C GLU A 251 28.53 4.73 -13.18
N ARG A 252 27.88 5.90 -13.10
CA ARG A 252 27.19 6.34 -11.88
C ARG A 252 25.97 5.45 -11.60
N PRO A 253 25.84 4.89 -10.38
CA PRO A 253 24.70 4.02 -10.06
C PRO A 253 23.37 4.77 -10.09
N VAL A 254 22.40 4.20 -10.80
CA VAL A 254 21.01 4.68 -10.85
C VAL A 254 20.20 3.94 -9.80
N ASP A 255 20.23 4.44 -8.56
CA ASP A 255 19.50 3.91 -7.41
C ASP A 255 19.36 4.91 -6.25
N CYS A 256 18.51 4.57 -5.28
CA CYS A 256 18.20 5.45 -4.15
C CYS A 256 19.38 5.66 -3.19
N ILE A 257 20.40 4.78 -3.17
CA ILE A 257 21.60 5.01 -2.36
C ILE A 257 22.38 6.17 -2.96
N GLN A 258 22.67 6.12 -4.26
CA GLN A 258 23.42 7.19 -4.93
C GLN A 258 22.65 8.51 -4.87
N TRP A 259 21.36 8.49 -5.19
CA TRP A 259 20.57 9.71 -5.13
C TRP A 259 20.45 10.28 -3.72
N SER A 260 20.52 9.45 -2.67
CA SER A 260 20.54 9.91 -1.28
C SER A 260 21.88 10.57 -0.90
N MET A 261 23.00 10.07 -1.43
CA MET A 261 24.33 10.67 -1.27
C MET A 261 24.43 12.01 -1.99
N ASP A 262 23.79 12.13 -3.16
CA ASP A 262 23.84 13.30 -4.04
C ASP A 262 22.91 14.44 -3.61
N GLN A 263 22.03 14.22 -2.62
CA GLN A 263 21.08 15.26 -2.23
C GLN A 263 21.78 16.46 -1.59
N ASP A 264 21.30 17.65 -1.93
CA ASP A 264 21.68 18.88 -1.22
C ASP A 264 20.92 18.99 0.11
N ILE A 265 21.38 18.23 1.11
CA ILE A 265 20.87 18.17 2.49
C ILE A 265 22.04 18.18 3.48
N PRO A 266 21.81 18.47 4.78
CA PRO A 266 22.87 18.49 5.78
C PRO A 266 23.69 17.20 5.82
N ASP A 267 25.00 17.30 6.02
CA ASP A 267 25.93 16.17 5.95
C ASP A 267 25.60 15.02 6.91
N GLU A 268 25.04 15.33 8.08
CA GLU A 268 24.54 14.32 9.03
C GLU A 268 23.48 13.39 8.40
N GLN A 269 22.63 13.92 7.51
CA GLN A 269 21.57 13.17 6.83
C GLN A 269 22.10 12.35 5.64
N LYS A 270 23.33 12.64 5.21
CA LYS A 270 24.09 11.91 4.19
C LYS A 270 25.07 10.90 4.79
N ALA A 271 25.19 10.84 6.12
CA ALA A 271 25.98 9.83 6.79
C ALA A 271 25.53 8.42 6.36
N PRO A 272 26.45 7.45 6.15
CA PRO A 272 26.11 6.13 5.65
C PRO A 272 24.99 5.45 6.44
N GLU A 273 25.03 5.54 7.78
CA GLU A 273 24.02 4.97 8.67
C GLU A 273 22.66 5.65 8.51
N ALA A 274 22.63 6.98 8.34
CA ALA A 274 21.39 7.73 8.14
C ALA A 274 20.71 7.35 6.82
N VAL A 275 21.50 7.22 5.74
CA VAL A 275 21.01 6.74 4.44
C VAL A 275 20.49 5.31 4.56
N ALA A 276 21.26 4.42 5.21
CA ALA A 276 20.87 3.02 5.39
C ALA A 276 19.57 2.88 6.18
N HIS A 277 19.44 3.53 7.33
CA HIS A 277 18.24 3.48 8.15
C HIS A 277 17.02 4.01 7.42
N ARG A 278 17.14 5.15 6.72
CA ARG A 278 16.08 5.74 5.90
C ARG A 278 15.59 4.78 4.81
N LEU A 279 16.51 4.19 4.04
CA LEU A 279 16.16 3.26 2.95
C LEU A 279 15.58 1.93 3.48
N LEU A 280 16.13 1.40 4.58
CA LEU A 280 15.61 0.20 5.23
C LEU A 280 14.24 0.45 5.85
N HIS A 281 14.01 1.59 6.47
CA HIS A 281 12.71 1.95 7.05
C HIS A 281 11.62 2.06 5.99
N ILE A 282 11.90 2.74 4.87
CA ILE A 282 10.94 2.89 3.77
C ILE A 282 10.82 1.62 2.90
N SER A 283 11.70 0.63 3.05
CA SER A 283 11.67 -0.62 2.27
C SER A 283 10.33 -1.38 2.40
N ALA A 284 9.68 -1.36 3.56
CA ALA A 284 8.35 -1.95 3.74
C ALA A 284 7.30 -1.29 2.82
N ALA A 285 7.39 0.04 2.62
CA ALA A 285 6.51 0.76 1.71
C ALA A 285 6.91 0.59 0.23
N LEU A 286 8.20 0.48 -0.07
CA LEU A 286 8.71 0.35 -1.44
C LEU A 286 8.68 -1.08 -2.00
N ILE A 287 8.70 -2.09 -1.14
CA ILE A 287 8.82 -3.50 -1.52
C ILE A 287 7.59 -4.29 -1.08
N ASP A 288 7.29 -4.33 0.23
CA ASP A 288 6.23 -5.21 0.75
C ASP A 288 4.82 -4.77 0.33
N ALA A 289 4.55 -3.47 0.27
CA ALA A 289 3.27 -2.95 -0.21
C ALA A 289 3.03 -3.26 -1.71
N PRO A 290 3.99 -3.02 -2.63
CA PRO A 290 3.88 -3.49 -4.02
C PRO A 290 3.77 -5.01 -4.17
N ILE A 291 4.47 -5.82 -3.36
CA ILE A 291 4.29 -7.29 -3.35
C ILE A 291 2.82 -7.63 -3.09
N THR A 292 2.24 -7.01 -2.06
CA THR A 292 0.84 -7.25 -1.69
C THR A 292 -0.13 -6.78 -2.77
N SER A 293 0.18 -5.65 -3.40
CA SER A 293 -0.61 -5.10 -4.52
C SER A 293 -0.55 -6.03 -5.74
N MET A 294 0.63 -6.56 -6.07
CA MET A 294 0.81 -7.54 -7.15
C MET A 294 0.00 -8.81 -6.89
N MET A 295 0.01 -9.34 -5.66
CA MET A 295 -0.84 -10.49 -5.31
C MET A 295 -2.32 -10.19 -5.50
N ASN A 296 -2.79 -9.00 -5.10
CA ASN A 296 -4.18 -8.60 -5.28
C ASN A 296 -4.56 -8.49 -6.75
N VAL A 297 -3.74 -7.82 -7.54
CA VAL A 297 -3.92 -7.60 -8.98
C VAL A 297 -3.89 -8.92 -9.75
N LEU A 298 -2.93 -9.80 -9.46
CA LEU A 298 -2.87 -11.14 -10.04
C LEU A 298 -4.07 -11.99 -9.63
N ALA A 299 -4.60 -11.83 -8.42
CA ALA A 299 -5.83 -12.51 -8.03
C ALA A 299 -7.08 -11.91 -8.70
N ASP A 300 -7.11 -10.60 -8.98
CA ASP A 300 -8.22 -9.94 -9.68
C ASP A 300 -8.25 -10.30 -11.16
N ILE A 301 -7.08 -10.33 -11.82
CA ILE A 301 -7.00 -10.66 -13.24
C ILE A 301 -7.55 -12.06 -13.48
N ILE A 302 -7.09 -13.06 -12.75
CA ILE A 302 -7.57 -14.43 -12.94
C ILE A 302 -9.01 -14.69 -12.43
N SER A 303 -9.53 -13.90 -11.48
CA SER A 303 -10.88 -14.10 -10.94
C SER A 303 -11.95 -13.43 -11.76
N TYR A 304 -11.60 -12.30 -12.38
CA TYR A 304 -12.55 -11.41 -13.03
C TYR A 304 -12.22 -11.16 -14.50
N ALA A 305 -10.94 -11.15 -14.86
CA ALA A 305 -10.51 -11.09 -16.25
C ALA A 305 -10.56 -12.52 -16.85
N ARG A 306 -11.70 -12.84 -17.46
CA ARG A 306 -11.81 -13.96 -18.39
C ARG A 306 -10.83 -13.78 -19.56
N ASP A 307 -10.62 -14.81 -20.37
CA ASP A 307 -9.72 -14.75 -21.52
C ASP A 307 -9.92 -13.49 -22.39
N GLU A 308 -11.17 -13.07 -22.60
CA GLU A 308 -11.53 -11.84 -23.33
C GLU A 308 -10.91 -10.56 -22.74
N VAL A 309 -10.87 -10.43 -21.41
CA VAL A 309 -10.32 -9.25 -20.74
C VAL A 309 -8.79 -9.27 -20.79
N LEU A 310 -8.19 -10.45 -20.62
CA LEU A 310 -6.74 -10.62 -20.79
C LEU A 310 -6.32 -10.26 -22.22
N ASP A 311 -7.06 -10.72 -23.22
CA ASP A 311 -6.78 -10.45 -24.62
C ASP A 311 -6.99 -8.98 -24.98
N ASP A 312 -8.03 -8.33 -24.45
CA ASP A 312 -8.25 -6.88 -24.63
C ASP A 312 -7.12 -6.03 -24.02
N LEU A 313 -6.69 -6.35 -22.80
CA LEU A 313 -5.57 -5.67 -22.14
C LEU A 313 -4.25 -5.94 -22.85
N ARG A 314 -4.02 -7.18 -23.31
CA ARG A 314 -2.83 -7.53 -24.09
C ARG A 314 -2.78 -6.77 -25.41
N ALA A 315 -3.90 -6.70 -26.13
CA ALA A 315 -3.98 -5.97 -27.40
C ALA A 315 -3.61 -4.50 -27.21
N GLU A 316 -4.15 -3.84 -26.16
CA GLU A 316 -3.77 -2.47 -25.82
C GLU A 316 -2.26 -2.35 -25.54
N ILE A 317 -1.68 -3.28 -24.78
CA ILE A 317 -0.25 -3.24 -24.46
C ILE A 317 0.60 -3.41 -25.72
N VAL A 318 0.29 -4.39 -26.58
CA VAL A 318 1.03 -4.63 -27.82
C VAL A 318 0.97 -3.41 -28.73
N GLU A 319 -0.22 -2.84 -28.94
CA GLU A 319 -0.41 -1.63 -29.76
C GLU A 319 0.40 -0.45 -29.20
N CYS A 320 0.29 -0.20 -27.89
CA CYS A 320 1.00 0.90 -27.24
C CYS A 320 2.51 0.70 -27.22
N LEU A 321 3.02 -0.54 -27.15
CA LEU A 321 4.46 -0.80 -27.15
C LEU A 321 5.05 -0.78 -28.57
N ALA A 322 4.29 -1.20 -29.59
CA ALA A 322 4.73 -1.18 -30.98
C ALA A 322 5.07 0.23 -31.48
N GLU A 323 4.38 1.26 -30.98
CA GLU A 323 4.68 2.66 -31.30
C GLU A 323 6.01 3.16 -30.70
N PHE A 324 6.55 2.47 -29.69
CA PHE A 324 7.74 2.90 -28.94
C PHE A 324 8.78 1.78 -28.85
N ASP A 325 9.00 1.02 -29.93
CA ASP A 325 10.04 0.00 -30.05
C ASP A 325 10.04 -1.06 -28.93
N GLY A 326 8.86 -1.42 -28.41
CA GLY A 326 8.73 -2.39 -27.32
C GLY A 326 9.05 -1.84 -25.92
N ALA A 327 9.30 -0.54 -25.78
CA ALA A 327 9.75 0.06 -24.53
C ALA A 327 8.60 0.58 -23.65
N TRP A 328 8.70 0.31 -22.34
CA TRP A 328 7.79 0.84 -21.31
C TRP A 328 8.11 2.31 -20.95
N THR A 329 7.99 3.22 -21.92
CA THR A 329 8.22 4.66 -21.78
C THR A 329 7.04 5.37 -21.07
N GLU A 330 7.20 6.66 -20.70
CA GLU A 330 6.03 7.44 -20.23
C GLU A 330 4.94 7.50 -21.31
N ALA A 331 5.34 7.67 -22.56
CA ALA A 331 4.41 7.86 -23.66
C ALA A 331 3.61 6.58 -23.93
N SER A 332 4.26 5.41 -23.96
CA SER A 332 3.55 4.13 -24.12
C SER A 332 2.63 3.84 -22.93
N MET A 333 3.13 3.99 -21.69
CA MET A 333 2.34 3.74 -20.50
C MET A 333 1.15 4.69 -20.34
N ALA A 334 1.25 5.95 -20.79
CA ALA A 334 0.16 6.92 -20.73
C ALA A 334 -0.98 6.61 -21.71
N LYS A 335 -0.70 5.86 -22.78
CA LYS A 335 -1.71 5.42 -23.75
C LYS A 335 -2.47 4.17 -23.32
N MET A 336 -1.93 3.37 -22.40
CA MET A 336 -2.55 2.16 -21.84
C MET A 336 -3.69 2.49 -20.85
N LYS A 337 -4.78 3.07 -21.35
CA LYS A 337 -5.90 3.60 -20.57
C LYS A 337 -6.77 2.51 -19.96
N LYS A 338 -6.97 1.38 -20.65
CA LYS A 338 -7.73 0.23 -20.15
C LYS A 338 -6.96 -0.47 -19.05
N LEU A 339 -5.63 -0.64 -19.21
CA LEU A 339 -4.77 -1.17 -18.16
C LEU A 339 -4.79 -0.27 -16.92
N ASP A 340 -4.72 1.05 -17.08
CA ASP A 340 -4.88 1.99 -15.97
C ASP A 340 -6.23 1.82 -15.27
N SER A 341 -7.31 1.67 -16.04
CA SER A 341 -8.65 1.46 -15.50
C SER A 341 -8.75 0.15 -14.71
N PHE A 342 -8.12 -0.93 -15.21
CA PHE A 342 -8.04 -2.21 -14.51
C PHE A 342 -7.34 -2.08 -13.16
N PHE A 343 -6.18 -1.41 -13.11
CA PHE A 343 -5.49 -1.14 -11.84
C PHE A 343 -6.33 -0.28 -10.90
N GLN A 344 -6.99 0.75 -11.41
CA GLN A 344 -7.87 1.60 -10.58
C GLN A 344 -9.03 0.80 -9.98
N GLU A 345 -9.62 -0.13 -10.73
CA GLU A 345 -10.70 -1.02 -10.26
C GLU A 345 -10.21 -2.07 -9.26
N SER A 346 -9.07 -2.70 -9.50
CA SER A 346 -8.44 -3.62 -8.55
C SER A 346 -8.17 -2.94 -7.21
N PHE A 347 -7.58 -1.74 -7.24
CA PHE A 347 -7.32 -0.96 -6.04
C PHE A 347 -8.62 -0.43 -5.41
N ARG A 348 -9.67 -0.14 -6.19
CA ARG A 348 -10.99 0.25 -5.66
C ARG A 348 -11.57 -0.88 -4.79
N MET A 349 -11.60 -2.09 -5.35
CA MET A 349 -12.17 -3.29 -4.71
C MET A 349 -11.37 -3.77 -3.50
N THR A 350 -10.05 -3.66 -3.57
CA THR A 350 -9.13 -4.11 -2.49
C THR A 350 -8.74 -3.00 -1.51
N SER A 351 -9.13 -1.75 -1.79
CA SER A 351 -8.67 -0.53 -1.10
C SER A 351 -7.15 -0.36 -1.10
N GLY A 352 -6.49 -0.87 -2.14
CA GLY A 352 -5.04 -0.95 -2.29
C GLY A 352 -4.37 -1.90 -1.29
N LEU A 353 -4.51 -1.62 0.00
CA LEU A 353 -3.96 -2.39 1.11
C LEU A 353 -4.66 -2.11 2.44
N ILE A 354 -5.03 -0.85 2.67
CA ILE A 354 -5.57 -0.36 3.94
C ILE A 354 -6.96 0.22 3.65
N PRO A 355 -8.04 -0.29 4.28
CA PRO A 355 -9.41 0.17 4.05
C PRO A 355 -9.71 1.52 4.70
N LEU A 356 -8.67 2.20 5.19
CA LEU A 356 -8.69 3.49 5.87
C LEU A 356 -7.61 4.39 5.29
N THR A 357 -7.92 5.67 5.13
CA THR A 357 -6.94 6.69 4.71
C THR A 357 -6.96 7.94 5.57
N GLY A 358 -6.06 8.88 5.29
CA GLY A 358 -6.04 10.19 5.93
C GLY A 358 -5.66 10.14 7.41
N TRP A 359 -4.90 9.13 7.83
CA TRP A 359 -4.39 8.98 9.19
C TRP A 359 -3.72 10.26 9.68
N ARG A 360 -4.22 10.84 10.77
CA ARG A 360 -3.58 11.95 11.48
C ARG A 360 -3.70 11.80 12.98
N LEU A 361 -2.64 12.18 13.69
CA LEU A 361 -2.66 12.47 15.11
C LEU A 361 -2.88 13.97 15.31
N ILE A 362 -3.88 14.34 16.12
CA ILE A 362 -4.11 15.74 16.51
C ILE A 362 -3.05 16.15 17.53
N LYS A 363 -2.30 17.21 17.19
CA LYS A 363 -1.18 17.75 17.97
C LYS A 363 -1.53 19.06 18.67
N ALA A 364 -2.42 19.86 18.09
CA ALA A 364 -3.02 21.01 18.74
C ALA A 364 -3.84 20.56 19.97
N ASP A 365 -3.98 21.43 20.97
CA ASP A 365 -4.73 21.13 22.20
C ASP A 365 -6.18 20.72 21.91
N CYS A 366 -6.78 21.36 20.91
CA CYS A 366 -8.00 20.92 20.24
C CYS A 366 -7.96 21.24 18.75
N PHE A 367 -8.65 20.44 17.94
CA PHE A 367 -8.87 20.71 16.52
C PHE A 367 -10.37 20.72 16.24
N ARG A 368 -10.86 21.85 15.72
CA ARG A 368 -12.27 22.05 15.37
C ARG A 368 -12.50 21.73 13.90
N PHE A 369 -13.36 20.77 13.63
CA PHE A 369 -13.77 20.43 12.26
C PHE A 369 -14.96 21.26 11.80
N ASP A 370 -15.92 21.48 12.70
CA ASP A 370 -17.05 22.40 12.56
C ASP A 370 -17.59 22.79 13.94
N ASN A 371 -18.78 23.38 14.01
CA ASN A 371 -19.38 23.81 15.27
C ASN A 371 -19.68 22.65 16.24
N ASP A 372 -19.92 21.44 15.72
CA ASP A 372 -20.39 20.30 16.48
C ASP A 372 -19.29 19.27 16.76
N LEU A 373 -18.16 19.34 16.04
CA LEU A 373 -17.06 18.41 16.14
C LEU A 373 -15.74 19.11 16.49
N VAL A 374 -15.34 18.97 17.76
CA VAL A 374 -14.03 19.37 18.27
C VAL A 374 -13.36 18.15 18.90
N LEU A 375 -12.15 17.84 18.47
CA LEU A 375 -11.38 16.70 18.99
C LEU A 375 -10.14 17.18 19.76
N PRO A 376 -9.85 16.62 20.95
CA PRO A 376 -8.70 17.01 21.74
C PRO A 376 -7.38 16.44 21.18
N ARG A 377 -6.27 17.00 21.65
CA ARG A 377 -4.91 16.49 21.43
C ARG A 377 -4.81 14.99 21.69
N GLY A 378 -4.04 14.30 20.85
CA GLY A 378 -3.80 12.86 20.96
C GLY A 378 -4.87 11.99 20.28
N SER A 379 -5.97 12.58 19.82
CA SER A 379 -6.98 11.92 19.01
C SER A 379 -6.41 11.52 17.65
N THR A 380 -6.73 10.32 17.19
CA THR A 380 -6.36 9.84 15.84
C THR A 380 -7.59 9.85 14.94
N ILE A 381 -7.48 10.44 13.76
CA ILE A 381 -8.56 10.53 12.77
C ILE A 381 -8.20 9.76 11.50
N VAL A 382 -9.21 9.22 10.81
CA VAL A 382 -9.12 8.53 9.51
C VAL A 382 -10.43 8.67 8.73
N PHE A 383 -10.41 8.24 7.47
CA PHE A 383 -11.58 8.17 6.59
C PHE A 383 -11.78 6.74 6.08
N PRO A 384 -13.03 6.26 5.93
CA PRO A 384 -13.34 4.86 5.59
C PRO A 384 -13.24 4.61 4.08
N THR A 385 -12.02 4.58 3.55
CA THR A 385 -11.71 4.41 2.12
C THR A 385 -12.51 3.29 1.46
N GLN A 386 -12.54 2.09 2.06
CA GLN A 386 -13.21 0.96 1.43
C GLN A 386 -14.72 1.15 1.36
N CYS A 387 -15.32 1.75 2.38
CA CYS A 387 -16.75 2.02 2.37
C CYS A 387 -17.11 3.05 1.31
N ILE A 388 -16.32 4.10 1.17
CA ILE A 388 -16.46 5.11 0.12
C ILE A 388 -16.30 4.47 -1.27
N GLN A 389 -15.28 3.63 -1.44
CA GLN A 389 -14.97 2.97 -2.70
C GLN A 389 -15.99 1.89 -3.10
N LEU A 390 -16.81 1.42 -2.16
CA LEU A 390 -17.89 0.45 -2.39
C LEU A 390 -19.28 1.09 -2.22
N ASP A 391 -19.38 2.42 -2.10
CA ASP A 391 -20.68 3.10 -1.97
C ASP A 391 -21.39 3.11 -3.33
N PRO A 392 -22.60 2.53 -3.46
CA PRO A 392 -23.35 2.52 -4.71
C PRO A 392 -23.77 3.91 -5.21
N ASN A 393 -23.83 4.92 -4.33
CA ASN A 393 -24.12 6.31 -4.72
C ASN A 393 -22.91 6.97 -5.41
N ILE A 394 -21.71 6.44 -5.18
CA ILE A 394 -20.45 6.92 -5.76
C ILE A 394 -20.07 6.07 -6.97
N TYR A 395 -20.09 4.75 -6.81
CA TYR A 395 -19.75 3.77 -7.83
C TYR A 395 -20.94 2.85 -8.09
N PRO A 396 -21.67 3.02 -9.21
CA PRO A 396 -22.80 2.14 -9.55
C PRO A 396 -22.37 0.67 -9.68
N ASN A 397 -23.15 -0.27 -9.15
CA ASN A 397 -22.77 -1.70 -9.04
C ASN A 397 -21.36 -1.87 -8.42
N PRO A 398 -21.15 -1.41 -7.18
CA PRO A 398 -19.82 -1.31 -6.57
C PRO A 398 -19.20 -2.68 -6.26
N ASP A 399 -20.02 -3.72 -6.15
CA ASP A 399 -19.66 -5.12 -5.90
C ASP A 399 -19.17 -5.86 -7.16
N LYS A 400 -19.48 -5.35 -8.35
CA LYS A 400 -19.03 -5.93 -9.61
C LYS A 400 -17.67 -5.36 -10.02
N PHE A 401 -16.74 -6.26 -10.32
CA PHE A 401 -15.46 -5.88 -10.92
C PHE A 401 -15.68 -5.47 -12.37
N ASP A 402 -15.39 -4.22 -12.68
CA ASP A 402 -15.54 -3.63 -14.00
C ASP A 402 -14.24 -2.96 -14.43
N TYR A 403 -13.41 -3.70 -15.18
CA TYR A 403 -12.06 -3.25 -15.56
C TYR A 403 -12.06 -1.98 -16.41
N LEU A 404 -13.19 -1.64 -17.05
CA LEU A 404 -13.36 -0.44 -17.88
C LEU A 404 -14.13 0.69 -17.17
N ARG A 405 -14.46 0.54 -15.88
CA ARG A 405 -15.19 1.55 -15.10
C ARG A 405 -14.53 2.93 -15.21
N PHE A 406 -13.25 3.01 -14.88
CA PHE A 406 -12.51 4.27 -14.88
C PHE A 406 -12.14 4.76 -16.28
N TYR A 407 -12.01 3.85 -17.25
CA TYR A 407 -11.88 4.17 -18.66
C TYR A 407 -13.11 4.98 -19.12
N ARG A 408 -14.32 4.43 -18.92
CA ARG A 408 -15.58 5.10 -19.28
C ARG A 408 -15.83 6.37 -18.48
N MET A 409 -15.53 6.38 -17.17
CA MET A 409 -15.70 7.60 -16.36
C MET A 409 -14.83 8.75 -16.89
N LYS A 410 -13.59 8.49 -17.32
CA LYS A 410 -12.71 9.52 -17.88
C LYS A 410 -13.23 10.06 -19.22
N GLU A 411 -13.78 9.20 -20.07
CA GLU A 411 -14.41 9.61 -21.34
C GLU A 411 -15.66 10.47 -21.09
N HIS A 412 -16.53 10.07 -20.17
CA HIS A 412 -17.76 10.81 -19.83
C HIS A 412 -17.51 12.09 -19.04
N THR A 413 -16.37 12.26 -18.36
CA THR A 413 -16.04 13.52 -17.68
C THR A 413 -15.67 14.64 -18.67
N GLN A 414 -15.37 14.31 -19.94
CA GLN A 414 -15.25 15.32 -21.00
C GLN A 414 -16.62 15.86 -21.45
N SER A 415 -17.72 15.18 -21.13
CA SER A 415 -19.09 15.69 -21.29
C SER A 415 -19.64 16.15 -19.95
N THR A 416 -19.67 17.46 -19.73
CA THR A 416 -20.35 18.07 -18.58
C THR A 416 -21.81 17.63 -18.53
N ASP A 417 -22.27 17.13 -17.38
CA ASP A 417 -23.70 16.91 -17.12
C ASP A 417 -24.42 18.27 -17.11
N ALA A 418 -25.16 18.54 -18.20
CA ALA A 418 -25.87 19.78 -18.45
C ALA A 418 -26.97 20.11 -17.41
N ARG A 419 -27.32 19.18 -16.50
CA ARG A 419 -28.39 19.40 -15.52
C ARG A 419 -27.92 19.89 -14.16
N THR A 420 -26.66 19.64 -13.77
CA THR A 420 -26.21 19.90 -12.40
C THR A 420 -25.04 20.88 -12.29
N GLY A 421 -24.31 21.14 -13.38
CA GLY A 421 -23.24 22.14 -13.42
C GLY A 421 -22.12 21.94 -12.39
N LYS A 422 -22.11 20.81 -11.68
CA LYS A 422 -21.08 20.45 -10.71
C LYS A 422 -20.11 19.50 -11.39
N GLU A 423 -18.84 19.91 -11.46
CA GLU A 423 -17.75 18.94 -11.61
C GLU A 423 -17.90 17.92 -10.48
N VAL A 424 -18.15 16.65 -10.81
CA VAL A 424 -18.08 15.57 -9.81
C VAL A 424 -16.63 15.57 -9.31
N PRO A 425 -16.36 15.89 -8.03
CA PRO A 425 -14.99 16.02 -7.57
C PRO A 425 -14.28 14.68 -7.74
N ARG A 426 -13.10 14.69 -8.39
CA ARG A 426 -12.15 13.55 -8.52
C ARG A 426 -11.57 13.08 -7.17
N HIS A 427 -12.33 13.20 -6.08
CA HIS A 427 -11.90 13.08 -4.69
C HIS A 427 -12.31 11.73 -4.06
N GLU A 428 -12.87 10.82 -4.84
CA GLU A 428 -13.53 9.60 -4.34
C GLU A 428 -12.67 8.34 -4.48
N TRP A 429 -11.66 8.36 -5.37
CA TRP A 429 -10.69 7.27 -5.45
C TRP A 429 -9.53 7.54 -4.48
N LEU A 430 -9.57 6.87 -3.32
CA LEU A 430 -8.75 7.16 -2.14
C LEU A 430 -7.71 6.08 -1.83
N SER A 431 -7.44 5.18 -2.78
CA SER A 431 -6.55 4.02 -2.61
C SER A 431 -5.11 4.40 -2.28
N PHE A 432 -4.61 5.54 -2.78
CA PHE A 432 -3.31 6.11 -2.41
C PHE A 432 -3.43 7.24 -1.37
N GLY A 433 -4.62 7.45 -0.80
CA GLY A 433 -4.94 8.59 0.05
C GLY A 433 -5.11 9.90 -0.70
N HIS A 434 -5.08 11.01 0.04
CA HIS A 434 -5.45 12.33 -0.47
C HIS A 434 -4.56 13.45 0.07
N GLY A 435 -4.34 14.49 -0.74
CA GLY A 435 -3.60 15.69 -0.34
C GLY A 435 -2.09 15.56 -0.30
N ARG A 436 -1.45 16.43 0.48
CA ARG A 436 0.01 16.49 0.65
C ARG A 436 0.60 15.20 1.21
N GLN A 437 -0.22 14.39 1.88
CA GLN A 437 0.16 13.13 2.52
C GLN A 437 -0.39 11.92 1.77
N ALA A 438 -0.84 12.09 0.52
CA ALA A 438 -1.07 10.95 -0.37
C ALA A 438 0.25 10.20 -0.60
N CYS A 439 0.18 8.89 -0.86
CA CYS A 439 1.34 8.01 -1.00
C CYS A 439 2.36 8.65 -1.96
N PRO A 440 3.59 8.95 -1.49
CA PRO A 440 4.60 9.61 -2.31
C PRO A 440 5.09 8.69 -3.44
N GLY A 441 5.10 7.37 -3.22
CA GLY A 441 5.55 6.38 -4.20
C GLY A 441 4.51 5.94 -5.24
N ARG A 442 3.28 6.48 -5.23
CA ARG A 442 2.17 6.01 -6.09
C ARG A 442 2.52 5.97 -7.59
N PHE A 443 3.30 6.94 -8.07
CA PHE A 443 3.68 7.02 -9.48
C PHE A 443 4.69 5.93 -9.86
N TYR A 444 5.66 5.67 -8.99
CA TYR A 444 6.57 4.54 -9.11
C TYR A 444 5.83 3.21 -9.01
N SER A 445 4.98 3.02 -7.99
CA SER A 445 4.27 1.75 -7.76
C SER A 445 3.37 1.37 -8.93
N ILE A 446 2.59 2.30 -9.49
CA ILE A 446 1.74 2.00 -10.66
C ILE A 446 2.61 1.56 -11.84
N ARG A 447 3.71 2.26 -12.14
CA ARG A 447 4.61 1.91 -13.25
C ARG A 447 5.25 0.54 -13.04
N LEU A 448 5.78 0.29 -11.84
CA LEU A 448 6.35 -0.99 -11.46
C LEU A 448 5.36 -2.14 -11.67
N LEU A 449 4.15 -2.01 -11.14
CA LEU A 449 3.13 -3.06 -11.25
C LEU A 449 2.63 -3.23 -12.69
N LYS A 450 2.46 -2.13 -13.45
CA LYS A 450 2.08 -2.17 -14.87
C LYS A 450 3.12 -2.91 -15.71
N THR A 451 4.40 -2.57 -15.55
CA THR A 451 5.48 -3.26 -16.29
C THR A 451 5.55 -4.73 -15.93
N ILE A 452 5.51 -5.08 -14.63
CA ILE A 452 5.56 -6.49 -14.22
C ILE A 452 4.37 -7.29 -14.76
N LEU A 453 3.15 -6.79 -14.56
CA LEU A 453 1.95 -7.48 -15.02
C LEU A 453 1.89 -7.55 -16.55
N GLY A 454 2.29 -6.46 -17.23
CA GLY A 454 2.32 -6.40 -18.69
C GLY A 454 3.30 -7.40 -19.29
N GLU A 455 4.53 -7.45 -18.80
CA GLU A 455 5.52 -8.46 -19.22
C GLU A 455 5.01 -9.89 -18.96
N MET A 456 4.32 -10.13 -17.83
CA MET A 456 3.70 -11.43 -17.56
C MET A 456 2.62 -11.75 -18.62
N MET A 457 1.73 -10.81 -18.94
CA MET A 457 0.64 -11.00 -19.90
C MET A 457 1.13 -11.18 -21.34
N LEU A 458 2.22 -10.52 -21.71
CA LEU A 458 2.84 -10.63 -23.04
C LEU A 458 3.51 -11.99 -23.26
N ARG A 459 4.12 -12.56 -22.21
CA ARG A 459 4.92 -13.79 -22.28
C ARG A 459 4.14 -15.07 -21.99
N TYR A 460 3.12 -14.98 -21.13
CA TYR A 460 2.47 -16.16 -20.57
C TYR A 460 0.94 -16.16 -20.74
N ASP A 461 0.41 -17.36 -20.97
CA ASP A 461 -0.96 -17.69 -20.60
C ASP A 461 -0.99 -17.96 -19.10
N ILE A 462 -2.00 -17.41 -18.40
CA ILE A 462 -2.11 -17.46 -16.93
C ILE A 462 -3.52 -17.94 -16.58
N ARG A 463 -3.63 -18.91 -15.67
CA ARG A 463 -4.92 -19.37 -15.13
C ARG A 463 -4.82 -19.79 -13.67
N TYR A 464 -5.96 -20.00 -13.02
CA TYR A 464 -5.98 -20.63 -11.71
C TYR A 464 -5.51 -22.10 -11.77
N ALA A 465 -4.70 -22.50 -10.80
CA ALA A 465 -4.44 -23.91 -10.58
C ALA A 465 -5.74 -24.60 -10.12
N GLY A 466 -6.17 -25.62 -10.85
CA GLY A 466 -7.39 -26.38 -10.53
C GLY A 466 -8.68 -25.84 -11.15
N GLY A 467 -8.61 -24.87 -12.07
CA GLY A 467 -9.78 -24.37 -12.82
C GLY A 467 -10.40 -23.10 -12.23
N ASP A 468 -11.58 -22.74 -12.73
CA ASP A 468 -12.25 -21.50 -12.37
C ASP A 468 -12.71 -21.50 -10.91
N ARG A 469 -12.38 -20.43 -10.20
CA ARG A 469 -12.78 -20.23 -8.80
C ARG A 469 -13.05 -18.77 -8.52
N PRO A 470 -13.93 -18.46 -7.55
CA PRO A 470 -14.14 -17.08 -7.12
C PRO A 470 -12.87 -16.52 -6.46
N ARG A 471 -12.76 -15.19 -6.47
CA ARG A 471 -11.69 -14.48 -5.75
C ARG A 471 -11.71 -14.87 -4.27
N PRO A 472 -10.59 -15.38 -3.71
CA PRO A 472 -10.52 -15.66 -2.28
C PRO A 472 -10.76 -14.41 -1.44
N PRO A 473 -11.47 -14.52 -0.31
CA PRO A 473 -11.70 -13.37 0.56
C PRO A 473 -10.39 -12.86 1.14
N MET A 474 -10.26 -11.54 1.24
CA MET A 474 -9.10 -10.92 1.90
C MET A 474 -9.08 -11.27 3.40
N ILE A 475 -7.87 -11.41 3.93
CA ILE A 475 -7.59 -11.68 5.34
C ILE A 475 -7.47 -10.36 6.08
N ASP A 476 -8.36 -10.14 7.05
CA ASP A 476 -8.36 -8.96 7.91
C ASP A 476 -7.27 -9.04 8.99
N LEU A 477 -6.17 -8.31 8.76
CA LEU A 477 -5.07 -8.16 9.69
C LEU A 477 -5.14 -6.88 10.53
N GLU A 478 -6.12 -5.98 10.30
CA GLU A 478 -6.38 -4.73 11.05
C GLU A 478 -5.15 -3.84 11.33
N PRO A 479 -4.90 -2.77 10.57
CA PRO A 479 -5.79 -2.20 9.56
C PRO A 479 -5.54 -2.76 8.15
N ILE A 480 -4.68 -3.77 7.99
CA ILE A 480 -4.31 -4.27 6.66
C ILE A 480 -5.32 -5.33 6.19
N LEU A 481 -5.74 -5.25 4.93
CA LEU A 481 -6.44 -6.34 4.24
C LEU A 481 -5.44 -7.08 3.35
N ALA A 482 -5.02 -8.25 3.80
CA ALA A 482 -4.03 -9.05 3.10
C ALA A 482 -4.70 -10.02 2.11
N PRO A 483 -4.11 -10.25 0.93
CA PRO A 483 -4.53 -11.30 0.02
C PRO A 483 -4.32 -12.70 0.64
N ASP A 484 -5.10 -13.67 0.16
CA ASP A 484 -4.86 -15.06 0.50
C ASP A 484 -3.50 -15.53 -0.05
N THR A 485 -2.69 -16.14 0.81
CA THR A 485 -1.35 -16.60 0.49
C THR A 485 -1.32 -18.01 -0.09
N SER A 486 -2.43 -18.76 -0.04
CA SER A 486 -2.50 -20.15 -0.55
C SER A 486 -2.95 -20.24 -2.01
N VAL A 487 -3.11 -19.10 -2.69
CA VAL A 487 -3.48 -19.07 -4.11
C VAL A 487 -2.35 -19.61 -4.98
N GLU A 488 -2.70 -20.53 -5.87
CA GLU A 488 -1.80 -21.08 -6.88
C GLU A 488 -2.30 -20.75 -8.29
N LEU A 489 -1.35 -20.41 -9.15
CA LEU A 489 -1.54 -20.05 -10.55
C LEU A 489 -0.77 -21.01 -11.44
N GLU A 490 -1.27 -21.25 -12.64
CA GLU A 490 -0.57 -21.98 -13.69
C GLU A 490 -0.13 -21.03 -14.79
N PHE A 491 1.12 -21.19 -15.23
CA PHE A 491 1.72 -20.41 -16.31
C PHE A 491 2.21 -21.34 -17.42
N ARG A 492 2.06 -20.90 -18.67
CA ARG A 492 2.62 -21.52 -19.87
C ARG A 492 3.07 -20.42 -20.83
N VAL A 493 4.13 -20.65 -21.58
CA VAL A 493 4.55 -19.73 -22.66
C VAL A 493 3.44 -19.64 -23.71
N ARG A 494 3.17 -18.42 -24.18
CA ARG A 494 2.20 -18.19 -25.26
C ARG A 494 2.68 -18.85 -26.56
N GLN A 495 1.77 -19.53 -27.24
CA GLN A 495 2.07 -20.19 -28.51
C GLN A 495 1.96 -19.24 -29.72
N ASN A 496 1.27 -18.10 -29.57
CA ASN A 496 1.02 -17.11 -30.62
C ASN A 496 1.77 -15.79 -30.33
N VAL A 497 3.10 -15.84 -30.26
CA VAL A 497 3.93 -14.63 -30.21
C VAL A 497 4.28 -14.27 -31.67
N THR A 498 3.49 -13.38 -32.28
CA THR A 498 3.88 -12.65 -33.49
C THR A 498 4.38 -11.28 -33.12
#